data_AF-A0A1I1MUQ9-F1
#
_entry.id   AF-A0A1I1MUQ9-F1
#
_cell.length_a   1.000
_cell.length_b   1.000
_cell.length_c   1.000
_cell.angle_alpha   90.00
_cell.angle_beta   90.00
_cell.angle_gamma   90.00
#
_symmetry.space_group_name_H-M   'P 1'
#
loop_
_entity.id
_entity.type
_entity.pdbx_description
1 polymer ?
#
loop_
_entity_poly.entity_id
_entity_poly.type
_entity_poly.pdbx_seq_one_letter_code
_entity_poly.pdbx_strand_id
1 'polypeptide(L)' 'MPDGDPFRLPPVPLASGDRLADPDGRTVVGVELVVTTEDGGRTRIPLRAEHGAWWAPRHPEG' A
#
# COMPACT_ATOMS: atom_id res chain seq x y z
N MET A 1 -25.35 3.66 15.35
CA MET A 1 -24.75 2.43 14.79
C MET A 1 -23.31 2.76 14.47
N PRO A 2 -22.32 1.86 14.60
CA PRO A 2 -21.00 2.19 14.10
C PRO A 2 -21.13 2.37 12.59
N ASP A 3 -20.83 3.58 12.11
CA ASP A 3 -20.74 3.96 10.71
C ASP A 3 -19.54 3.24 10.07
N GLY A 4 -19.68 1.93 9.92
CA GLY A 4 -18.68 1.06 9.31
C GLY A 4 -18.65 1.34 7.82
N ASP A 5 -17.98 2.42 7.43
CA ASP A 5 -17.66 2.70 6.04
C ASP A 5 -16.84 1.52 5.50
N PRO A 6 -17.39 0.72 4.57
CA PRO A 6 -16.70 -0.45 4.02
C PRO A 6 -15.42 -0.06 3.24
N PHE A 7 -15.17 1.23 2.99
CA PHE A 7 -13.96 1.75 2.35
C PHE A 7 -12.77 2.01 3.29
N ARG A 8 -12.87 1.73 4.59
CA ARG A 8 -11.71 1.83 5.50
C ARG A 8 -10.86 0.58 5.44
N LEU A 9 -9.63 0.73 4.94
CA LEU A 9 -8.61 -0.30 5.05
C LEU A 9 -8.05 -0.31 6.48
N PRO A 10 -8.04 -1.47 7.18
CA PRO A 10 -7.27 -1.57 8.40
C PRO A 10 -5.78 -1.34 8.08
N PRO A 11 -4.96 -0.89 9.04
CA PRO A 11 -3.52 -0.84 8.85
C PRO A 11 -3.02 -2.18 8.33
N VAL A 12 -2.44 -2.19 7.12
CA VAL A 12 -1.81 -3.37 6.54
C VAL A 12 -0.34 -3.34 6.97
N PRO A 13 0.09 -4.17 7.94
CA PRO A 13 1.50 -4.28 8.25
C PRO A 13 2.20 -4.92 7.04
N LEU A 14 2.84 -4.10 6.22
CA LEU A 14 3.75 -4.56 5.17
C LEU A 14 5.08 -5.00 5.81
N ALA A 15 5.00 -5.97 6.72
CA ALA A 15 6.13 -6.59 7.39
C ALA A 15 6.45 -7.95 6.76
N SER A 16 6.17 -8.13 5.46
CA SER A 16 6.74 -9.26 4.72
C SER A 16 8.16 -8.89 4.35
N GLY A 17 9.13 -9.24 5.21
CA GLY A 17 10.56 -9.14 4.93
C GLY A 17 11.04 -10.13 3.86
N ASP A 18 10.13 -10.67 3.06
CA ASP A 18 10.41 -11.66 2.04
C ASP A 18 11.11 -11.01 0.86
N ARG A 19 12.20 -11.65 0.43
CA ARG A 19 12.95 -11.23 -0.74
C ARG A 19 12.17 -11.62 -1.99
N LEU A 20 11.70 -10.62 -2.75
CA LEU A 20 11.17 -10.86 -4.09
C LEU A 20 12.30 -11.39 -4.98
N ALA A 21 12.02 -12.48 -5.70
CA ALA A 21 12.96 -13.04 -6.66
C ALA A 21 13.09 -12.08 -7.84
N ASP A 22 14.26 -11.45 -7.96
CA ASP A 22 14.59 -10.60 -9.09
C ASP A 22 15.82 -11.18 -9.82
N PRO A 23 15.67 -11.61 -11.08
CA PRO A 23 16.78 -12.20 -11.84
C PRO A 23 17.87 -11.18 -12.19
N ASP A 24 17.57 -9.88 -12.11
CA ASP A 24 18.42 -8.79 -12.60
C ASP A 24 19.11 -7.99 -11.46
N GLY A 25 18.90 -8.37 -10.19
CA GLY A 25 19.49 -7.69 -9.03
C GLY A 25 19.03 -6.25 -8.80
N ARG A 26 17.85 -5.87 -9.29
CA ARG A 26 17.25 -4.55 -9.20
C ARG A 26 16.91 -4.17 -7.76
N THR A 27 17.03 -2.87 -7.50
CA THR A 27 16.64 -2.25 -6.23
C THR A 27 15.19 -1.78 -6.31
N VAL A 28 14.43 -1.96 -5.22
CA VAL A 28 13.07 -1.44 -5.10
C VAL A 28 13.13 0.09 -5.00
N VAL A 29 12.53 0.77 -5.97
CA VAL A 29 12.46 2.24 -6.03
C VAL A 29 11.07 2.81 -5.69
N GLY A 30 10.06 1.93 -5.60
CA GLY A 30 8.69 2.30 -5.29
C GLY A 30 7.85 1.09 -4.91
N VAL A 31 6.86 1.32 -4.05
CA VAL A 31 5.88 0.31 -3.62
C VAL A 31 4.51 0.96 -3.68
N GLU A 32 3.51 0.23 -4.19
CA GLU A 32 2.12 0.69 -4.24
C GLU A 32 1.20 -0.35 -3.58
N LEU A 33 0.19 0.12 -2.85
CA LEU A 33 -0.93 -0.71 -2.44
C LEU A 33 -2.04 -0.60 -3.49
N VAL A 34 -2.50 -1.74 -4.01
CA VAL A 34 -3.63 -1.79 -4.93
C VAL A 34 -4.83 -2.39 -4.21
N VAL A 35 -5.89 -1.60 -4.10
CA VAL A 35 -7.17 -2.00 -3.51
C VAL A 35 -8.09 -2.36 -4.66
N THR A 36 -8.54 -3.62 -4.70
CA THR A 36 -9.50 -4.09 -5.71
C THR A 36 -10.84 -4.36 -5.02
N THR A 37 -11.90 -3.75 -5.51
CA THR A 37 -13.27 -3.97 -5.03
C THR A 37 -13.95 -5.08 -5.82
N GLU A 38 -15.04 -5.64 -5.27
CA GLU A 38 -15.75 -6.79 -5.86
C GLU A 38 -16.30 -6.50 -7.26
N ASP A 39 -16.65 -5.24 -7.55
CA ASP A 39 -17.09 -4.75 -8.85
C ASP A 39 -15.93 -4.55 -9.85
N GLY A 40 -14.70 -4.86 -9.45
CA GLY A 40 -13.49 -4.71 -10.27
C GLY A 40 -12.87 -3.32 -10.23
N GLY A 41 -13.41 -2.39 -9.41
CA GLY A 41 -12.78 -1.11 -9.14
C GLY A 41 -11.36 -1.28 -8.59
N ARG A 42 -10.43 -0.41 -9.01
CA ARG A 42 -9.03 -0.45 -8.59
C ARG A 42 -8.54 0.93 -8.17
N THR A 43 -8.08 1.03 -6.91
CA THR A 43 -7.43 2.22 -6.38
C THR A 43 -5.97 1.91 -6.12
N ARG A 44 -5.05 2.70 -6.69
CA ARG A 44 -3.60 2.61 -6.45
C ARG A 44 -3.19 3.67 -5.44
N ILE A 45 -2.46 3.26 -4.41
CA ILE A 45 -1.98 4.13 -3.34
C ILE A 45 -0.44 4.03 -3.33
N PRO A 46 0.29 5.02 -3.86
CA PRO A 46 1.75 5.00 -3.88
C PRO A 46 2.30 5.25 -2.48
N LEU A 47 3.21 4.41 -2.02
CA LEU A 47 3.83 4.51 -0.70
C LEU A 47 5.09 5.37 -0.75
N ARG A 48 5.36 6.09 0.34
CA ARG A 48 6.55 6.90 0.51
C ARG A 48 7.61 6.12 1.28
N ALA A 49 8.84 6.12 0.78
CA ALA A 49 9.99 5.60 1.51
C ALA A 49 10.39 6.60 2.61
N GLU A 50 10.12 6.26 3.87
CA GLU A 50 10.48 7.10 5.02
C GLU A 50 10.95 6.20 6.18
N HIS A 51 12.01 6.62 6.89
CA HIS A 51 12.54 5.92 8.08
C HIS A 51 12.87 4.43 7.87
N GLY A 52 13.32 4.03 6.68
CA GLY A 52 13.68 2.64 6.37
C GLY A 52 12.48 1.71 6.10
N ALA A 53 11.27 2.28 5.95
CA ALA A 53 10.05 1.55 5.63
C ALA A 53 9.23 2.30 4.57
N TRP A 54 8.13 1.68 4.11
CA TRP A 54 7.19 2.25 3.15
C TRP A 54 5.89 2.60 3.85
N TRP A 55 5.48 3.87 3.74
CA TRP A 55 4.33 4.42 4.46
C TRP A 55 3.25 4.88 3.49
N ALA A 56 1.99 4.77 3.90
CA ALA A 56 0.92 5.45 3.20
C ALA A 56 1.24 6.95 3.08
N PRO A 57 0.91 7.59 1.94
CA PRO A 57 1.09 9.01 1.83
C PRO A 57 0.26 9.68 2.93
N ARG A 58 0.81 10.73 3.56
CA ARG A 58 -0.03 11.63 4.37
C ARG A 58 -1.20 12.05 3.47
N HIS A 59 -2.42 11.89 3.99
CA HIS A 59 -3.68 12.15 3.27
C HIS A 59 -3.52 13.29 2.25
N PRO A 60 -4.09 13.21 1.03
CA PRO A 60 -4.23 14.40 0.23
C PRO A 60 -4.94 15.44 1.10
N GLU A 61 -4.38 16.64 1.19
CA GLU A 61 -5.09 17.75 1.81
C GLU A 61 -6.39 17.97 1.02
N GLY A 62 -7.54 17.81 1.68
CA GLY A 62 -8.85 18.31 1.23
C GLY A 62 -9.56 17.46 0.19
#